data_AF-A0A919G4D4-F1
#
_entry.id   AF-A0A919G4D4-F1
#
_cell.length_a   1.000
_cell.length_b   1.000
_cell.length_c   1.000
_cell.angle_alpha   90.00
_cell.angle_beta   90.00
_cell.angle_gamma   90.00
#
_symmetry.space_group_name_H-M   'P 1'
#
loop_
_entity.id
_entity.type
_entity.pdbx_description
1 polymer ?
#
loop_
_entity_poly.entity_id
_entity_poly.type
_entity_poly.pdbx_seq_one_letter_code
_entity_poly.pdbx_strand_id
1 'polypeptide(L)'
;MTDSVLNVVLGLVATAISASLGWLAQNLRRRRRLGRVREFFGMPGGSECLLVVNRHTASNSSKSVSRNDVFALMELSALVKECGAQAELVTHDEVRQGLGHKAEFCLGGPASNDRTAAHLASWLPGVRFAEDPVKHHEMSLVVGAEEYAFESPSRTSGGRVYALLARIQTGHGGRPAFLIAGQTATSNHAAVRYLVANHRKLARTYGTDGTFALVLRLVNSTAYGPDLVELVADVTRKALAPPEAPATPAAVPAQAPAPST
;
A
#
# COMPACT_ATOMS: atom_id res chain seq x y z
N MET A 1 39.79 44.84 -33.67
CA MET A 1 39.61 43.38 -33.84
C MET A 1 39.66 42.63 -32.50
N THR A 2 40.44 43.10 -31.52
CA THR A 2 40.56 42.52 -30.16
C THR A 2 39.27 42.54 -29.34
N ASP A 3 38.48 43.61 -29.39
CA ASP A 3 37.23 43.74 -28.60
C ASP A 3 36.15 42.75 -29.02
N SER A 4 36.07 42.44 -30.32
CA SER A 4 35.14 41.43 -30.84
C SER A 4 35.52 40.03 -30.35
N VAL A 5 36.81 39.69 -30.30
CA VAL A 5 37.30 38.41 -29.78
C VAL A 5 37.04 38.30 -28.27
N LEU A 6 37.27 39.38 -27.52
CA LEU A 6 37.01 39.42 -26.07
C LEU A 6 35.53 39.17 -25.76
N ASN A 7 34.61 39.82 -26.49
CA ASN A 7 33.17 39.62 -26.31
C ASN A 7 32.72 38.19 -26.63
N VAL A 8 33.29 37.58 -27.67
CA VAL A 8 33.02 36.17 -28.01
C VAL A 8 33.51 35.23 -26.92
N VAL A 9 34.72 35.45 -26.39
CA VAL A 9 35.28 34.64 -25.29
C VAL A 9 34.45 34.80 -24.02
N LEU A 10 34.07 36.02 -23.66
CA LEU A 10 33.20 36.30 -22.50
C LEU A 10 31.85 35.61 -22.64
N GLY A 11 31.24 35.67 -23.83
CA GLY A 11 30.01 34.94 -24.14
C GLY A 11 30.18 33.43 -23.97
N LEU A 12 31.26 32.86 -24.50
CA LEU A 12 31.55 31.43 -24.38
C LEU A 12 31.73 31.00 -22.91
N VAL A 13 32.51 31.76 -22.14
CA VAL A 13 32.70 31.51 -20.70
C VAL A 13 31.38 31.61 -19.95
N ALA A 14 30.57 32.64 -20.23
CA ALA A 14 29.27 32.82 -19.59
C ALA A 14 28.31 31.65 -19.90
N THR A 15 28.27 31.17 -21.15
CA THR A 15 27.46 30.00 -21.53
C THR A 15 27.96 28.71 -20.86
N ALA A 16 29.27 28.50 -20.79
CA ALA A 16 29.86 27.34 -20.11
C ALA A 16 29.51 27.32 -18.62
N ILE A 17 29.68 28.46 -17.93
CA ILE A 17 29.31 28.60 -16.50
C ILE A 17 27.81 28.35 -16.31
N SER A 18 26.96 28.94 -17.14
CA SER A 18 25.51 28.78 -17.04
C SER A 18 25.07 27.33 -17.26
N ALA A 19 25.67 26.64 -18.24
CA ALA A 19 25.42 25.23 -18.49
C ALA A 19 25.87 24.35 -17.31
N SER A 20 27.06 24.61 -16.76
CA SER A 20 27.57 23.87 -15.59
C SER A 20 26.69 24.07 -14.36
N LEU A 21 26.26 25.30 -14.08
CA LEU A 21 25.35 25.60 -12.96
C LEU A 21 23.98 24.94 -13.17
N GLY A 22 23.44 24.98 -14.38
CA GLY A 22 22.18 24.31 -14.72
C GLY A 22 22.27 22.80 -14.52
N TRP A 23 23.35 22.18 -14.98
CA TRP A 23 23.60 20.75 -14.78
C TRP A 23 23.74 20.39 -13.30
N LEU A 24 24.50 21.18 -12.54
CA LEU A 24 24.70 20.95 -11.10
C LEU A 24 23.37 21.08 -10.34
N ALA A 25 22.60 22.14 -10.59
CA ALA A 25 21.30 22.34 -9.96
C ALA A 25 20.35 21.18 -10.27
N GLN A 26 20.31 20.72 -11.53
CA GLN A 26 19.47 19.61 -11.94
C GLN A 26 19.92 18.27 -11.31
N ASN A 27 21.23 18.02 -11.24
CA ASN A 27 21.79 16.82 -10.61
C ASN A 27 21.47 16.80 -9.10
N LEU A 28 21.67 17.91 -8.39
CA LEU A 28 21.33 18.03 -6.97
C LEU A 28 19.83 17.85 -6.72
N ARG A 29 18.97 18.43 -7.58
CA ARG A 29 17.52 18.26 -7.50
C ARG A 29 17.12 16.79 -7.70
N ARG A 30 17.71 16.10 -8.66
CA ARG A 30 17.49 14.66 -8.90
C ARG A 30 17.91 13.83 -7.70
N ARG A 31 19.10 14.07 -7.15
CA ARG A 31 19.62 13.38 -5.95
C ARG A 31 18.72 13.59 -4.74
N ARG A 32 18.29 14.84 -4.47
CA ARG A 32 17.37 15.14 -3.36
C ARG A 32 16.01 14.48 -3.54
N ARG A 33 15.47 14.47 -4.77
CA ARG A 33 14.20 13.80 -5.09
C ARG A 33 14.30 12.30 -4.84
N LEU A 34 15.38 11.66 -5.31
CA LEU A 34 15.61 10.24 -5.09
C LEU A 34 15.80 9.91 -3.59
N GLY A 35 16.55 10.74 -2.86
CA GLY A 35 16.73 10.59 -1.42
C GLY A 35 15.41 10.55 -0.67
N ARG A 36 14.49 11.48 -0.95
CA ARG A 36 13.16 11.50 -0.32
C ARG A 36 12.29 10.29 -0.67
N VAL A 37 12.40 9.78 -1.89
CA VAL A 37 11.67 8.57 -2.31
C VAL A 37 12.21 7.35 -1.56
N ARG A 38 13.54 7.20 -1.52
CA ARG A 38 14.22 6.14 -0.77
C ARG A 38 13.88 6.18 0.72
N GLU A 39 13.82 7.36 1.31
CA GLU A 39 13.48 7.55 2.72
C GLU A 39 12.03 7.11 3.00
N PHE A 40 11.07 7.60 2.20
CA PHE A 40 9.65 7.24 2.36
C PHE A 40 9.41 5.73 2.30
N PHE A 41 10.04 5.05 1.34
CA PHE A 41 9.93 3.61 1.17
C PHE A 41 10.92 2.81 2.04
N GLY A 42 11.83 3.46 2.77
CA GLY A 42 12.88 2.81 3.54
C GLY A 42 13.87 1.98 2.71
N MET A 43 14.11 2.36 1.45
CA MET A 43 14.98 1.65 0.51
C MET A 43 16.21 2.50 0.14
N PRO A 44 17.26 2.58 0.98
CA PRO A 44 18.51 3.21 0.55
C PRO A 44 19.13 2.41 -0.61
N GLY A 45 19.98 3.06 -1.41
CA GLY A 45 20.62 2.37 -2.54
C GLY A 45 21.44 1.16 -2.06
N GLY A 46 21.29 0.03 -2.76
CA GLY A 46 21.94 -1.23 -2.43
C GLY A 46 21.24 -2.06 -1.35
N SER A 47 20.09 -1.64 -0.82
CA SER A 47 19.30 -2.46 0.10
C SER A 47 18.49 -3.53 -0.62
N GLU A 48 18.02 -4.51 0.14
CA GLU A 48 17.02 -5.49 -0.30
C GLU A 48 15.62 -5.04 0.14
N CYS A 49 14.61 -5.42 -0.65
CA CYS A 49 13.20 -5.17 -0.40
C CYS A 49 12.42 -6.45 -0.61
N LEU A 50 11.62 -6.85 0.38
CA LEU A 50 10.78 -8.03 0.30
C LEU A 50 9.48 -7.70 -0.44
N LEU A 51 9.15 -8.47 -1.47
CA LEU A 51 7.85 -8.47 -2.12
C LEU A 51 7.14 -9.76 -1.71
N VAL A 52 6.14 -9.66 -0.83
CA VAL A 52 5.41 -10.80 -0.29
C VAL A 52 4.08 -10.94 -1.01
N VAL A 53 3.87 -12.08 -1.66
CA VAL A 53 2.72 -12.28 -2.56
C VAL A 53 1.71 -13.29 -2.04
N ASN A 54 0.47 -13.08 -2.44
CA ASN A 54 -0.64 -13.96 -2.18
C ASN A 54 -0.58 -15.28 -2.98
N ARG A 55 -1.26 -16.30 -2.46
CA ARG A 55 -1.60 -17.53 -3.20
C ARG A 55 -2.83 -17.29 -4.09
N HIS A 56 -2.86 -17.79 -5.33
CA HIS A 56 -4.13 -17.90 -6.05
C HIS A 56 -5.04 -18.90 -5.33
N THR A 57 -6.23 -18.45 -4.94
CA THR A 57 -7.24 -19.29 -4.29
C THR A 57 -7.96 -20.25 -5.25
N ALA A 58 -7.80 -20.09 -6.57
CA ALA A 58 -8.55 -20.81 -7.60
C ALA A 58 -7.76 -21.91 -8.33
N SER A 59 -6.51 -22.21 -7.93
CA SER A 59 -5.73 -23.29 -8.55
C SER A 59 -5.09 -24.19 -7.50
N ASN A 60 -5.13 -25.50 -7.76
CA ASN A 60 -4.50 -26.55 -6.94
C ASN A 60 -2.96 -26.48 -6.94
N SER A 61 -2.36 -25.42 -7.49
CA SER A 61 -0.93 -25.12 -7.40
C SER A 61 -0.70 -23.96 -6.44
N SER A 62 0.09 -24.21 -5.39
CA SER A 62 0.52 -23.24 -4.39
C SER A 62 1.31 -22.03 -4.95
N LYS A 63 1.58 -21.98 -6.26
CA LYS A 63 2.40 -20.97 -6.94
C LYS A 63 1.68 -20.17 -8.03
N SER A 64 0.35 -20.29 -8.15
CA SER A 64 -0.39 -19.48 -9.11
C SER A 64 -0.57 -18.04 -8.59
N VAL A 65 -0.47 -17.03 -9.46
CA VAL A 65 -0.67 -15.60 -9.14
C VAL A 65 -1.61 -15.02 -10.20
N SER A 66 -2.54 -14.15 -9.79
CA SER A 66 -3.49 -13.55 -10.73
C SER A 66 -2.78 -12.60 -11.70
N ARG A 67 -3.31 -12.44 -12.91
CA ARG A 67 -2.73 -11.53 -13.91
C ARG A 67 -2.54 -10.10 -13.38
N ASN A 68 -3.51 -9.60 -12.62
CA ASN A 68 -3.43 -8.24 -12.05
C ASN A 68 -2.43 -8.15 -10.89
N ASP A 69 -2.27 -9.20 -10.09
CA ASP A 69 -1.22 -9.23 -9.07
C ASP A 69 0.19 -9.28 -9.71
N VAL A 70 0.35 -9.95 -10.87
CA VAL A 70 1.61 -9.89 -11.63
C VAL A 70 1.92 -8.47 -12.11
N PHE A 71 0.94 -7.73 -12.62
CA PHE A 71 1.15 -6.33 -13.00
C PHE A 71 1.51 -5.45 -11.81
N ALA A 72 0.83 -5.65 -10.67
CA ALA A 72 1.17 -4.98 -9.42
C ALA A 72 2.64 -5.25 -9.00
N LEU A 73 3.09 -6.50 -9.12
CA LEU A 73 4.48 -6.87 -8.82
C LEU A 73 5.50 -6.26 -9.77
N MET A 74 5.18 -6.16 -11.07
CA MET A 74 6.05 -5.50 -12.03
C MET A 74 6.22 -4.01 -11.70
N GLU A 75 5.14 -3.33 -11.31
CA GLU A 75 5.19 -1.92 -10.89
C GLU A 75 5.99 -1.73 -9.59
N LEU A 76 5.77 -2.59 -8.58
CA LEU A 76 6.57 -2.57 -7.36
C LEU A 76 8.05 -2.86 -7.64
N SER A 77 8.35 -3.84 -8.49
CA SER A 77 9.72 -4.18 -8.88
C SER A 77 10.42 -3.00 -9.59
N ALA A 78 9.69 -2.28 -10.45
CA ALA A 78 10.19 -1.08 -11.10
C ALA A 78 10.49 0.04 -10.08
N LEU A 79 9.60 0.24 -9.09
CA LEU A 79 9.80 1.20 -8.01
C LEU A 79 11.03 0.85 -7.15
N VAL A 80 11.19 -0.43 -6.77
CA VAL A 80 12.34 -0.93 -6.01
C VAL A 80 13.64 -0.66 -6.79
N LYS A 81 13.64 -0.94 -8.11
CA LYS A 81 14.77 -0.67 -9.00
C LYS A 81 15.05 0.83 -9.16
N GLU A 82 14.03 1.69 -9.23
CA GLU A 82 14.21 3.15 -9.25
C GLU A 82 14.90 3.65 -7.97
N CYS A 83 14.59 3.02 -6.82
CA CYS A 83 15.29 3.28 -5.56
C CYS A 83 16.73 2.73 -5.56
N GLY A 84 17.12 1.89 -6.52
CA GLY A 84 18.42 1.22 -6.54
C GLY A 84 18.53 0.12 -5.48
N ALA A 85 17.39 -0.45 -5.07
CA ALA A 85 17.31 -1.62 -4.20
C ALA A 85 17.07 -2.89 -5.03
N GLN A 86 17.22 -4.06 -4.40
CA GLN A 86 16.96 -5.37 -5.01
C GLN A 86 15.65 -5.95 -4.48
N ALA A 87 14.76 -6.37 -5.39
CA ALA A 87 13.52 -7.02 -5.02
C ALA A 87 13.76 -8.52 -4.77
N GLU A 88 13.32 -9.00 -3.62
CA GLU A 88 13.30 -10.41 -3.24
C GLU A 88 11.85 -10.86 -3.15
N LEU A 89 11.43 -11.74 -4.05
CA LEU A 89 10.07 -12.27 -4.08
C LEU A 89 9.98 -13.44 -3.10
N VAL A 90 9.08 -13.34 -2.13
CA VAL A 90 8.88 -14.40 -1.12
C VAL A 90 7.41 -14.81 -1.08
N THR A 91 7.17 -16.11 -0.89
CA THR A 91 5.81 -16.63 -0.69
C THR A 91 5.28 -16.24 0.68
N HIS A 92 3.95 -16.24 0.84
CA HIS A 92 3.28 -15.77 2.04
C HIS A 92 3.68 -16.50 3.34
N ASP A 93 4.22 -17.73 3.25
CA ASP A 93 4.50 -18.65 4.35
C ASP A 93 6.00 -18.78 4.72
N GLU A 94 6.91 -18.37 3.82
CA GLU A 94 8.36 -18.57 4.01
C GLU A 94 9.03 -17.47 4.88
N VAL A 95 8.33 -16.38 5.21
CA VAL A 95 8.93 -15.21 5.87
C VAL A 95 8.94 -15.34 7.41
N ARG A 96 9.95 -16.01 7.98
CA ARG A 96 10.24 -15.99 9.43
C ARG A 96 11.43 -15.13 9.86
N GLN A 97 12.23 -14.59 8.94
CA GLN A 97 13.41 -13.77 9.27
C GLN A 97 13.34 -12.36 8.67
N GLY A 98 13.85 -11.35 9.39
CA GLY A 98 14.10 -10.01 8.85
C GLY A 98 13.01 -8.93 9.06
N LEU A 99 12.03 -9.16 9.95
CA LEU A 99 11.04 -8.15 10.34
C LEU A 99 11.72 -6.82 10.73
N GLY A 100 11.36 -5.74 10.06
CA GLY A 100 11.90 -4.40 10.31
C GLY A 100 13.34 -4.15 9.84
N HIS A 101 14.04 -5.16 9.30
CA HIS A 101 15.39 -4.96 8.74
C HIS A 101 15.37 -4.59 7.25
N LYS A 102 14.39 -5.11 6.51
CA LYS A 102 14.16 -4.83 5.08
C LYS A 102 12.82 -4.11 4.91
N ALA A 103 12.74 -3.22 3.93
CA ALA A 103 11.44 -2.70 3.50
C ALA A 103 10.62 -3.84 2.92
N GLU A 104 9.31 -3.81 3.15
CA GLU A 104 8.43 -4.92 2.80
C GLU A 104 7.18 -4.38 2.09
N PHE A 105 6.74 -5.06 1.01
CA PHE A 105 5.43 -4.87 0.40
C PHE A 105 4.65 -6.17 0.46
N CYS A 106 3.58 -6.19 1.26
CA CYS A 106 2.67 -7.32 1.33
C CYS A 106 1.49 -7.09 0.38
N LEU A 107 1.38 -7.94 -0.64
CA LEU A 107 0.33 -7.91 -1.63
C LEU A 107 -0.73 -8.97 -1.34
N GLY A 108 -1.99 -8.54 -1.22
CA GLY A 108 -3.14 -9.40 -0.97
C GLY A 108 -3.63 -9.37 0.48
N GLY A 109 -4.92 -9.66 0.64
CA GLY A 109 -5.60 -9.66 1.93
C GLY A 109 -5.23 -10.85 2.84
N PRO A 110 -5.60 -10.79 4.13
CA PRO A 110 -5.15 -11.75 5.14
C PRO A 110 -5.58 -13.20 4.89
N ALA A 111 -6.62 -13.44 4.10
CA ALA A 111 -7.05 -14.80 3.74
C ALA A 111 -6.13 -15.50 2.71
N SER A 112 -5.34 -14.74 1.95
CA SER A 112 -4.44 -15.28 0.91
C SER A 112 -2.96 -14.93 1.12
N ASN A 113 -2.66 -14.14 2.16
CA ASN A 113 -1.32 -13.72 2.53
C ASN A 113 -1.18 -13.71 4.07
N ASP A 114 -0.56 -14.76 4.61
CA ASP A 114 -0.35 -14.93 6.07
C ASP A 114 0.47 -13.79 6.67
N ARG A 115 1.39 -13.22 5.88
CA ARG A 115 2.21 -12.09 6.29
C ARG A 115 1.39 -10.81 6.44
N THR A 116 0.46 -10.55 5.52
CA THR A 116 -0.54 -9.47 5.69
C THR A 116 -1.36 -9.71 6.97
N ALA A 117 -1.82 -10.93 7.19
CA ALA A 117 -2.60 -11.27 8.40
C ALA A 117 -1.82 -10.99 9.69
N ALA A 118 -0.55 -11.41 9.75
CA ALA A 118 0.31 -11.15 10.90
C ALA A 118 0.54 -9.65 11.15
N HIS A 119 0.72 -8.87 10.08
CA HIS A 119 0.91 -7.41 10.20
C HIS A 119 -0.36 -6.71 10.69
N LEU A 120 -1.53 -7.09 10.17
CA LEU A 120 -2.81 -6.54 10.63
C LEU A 120 -3.03 -6.85 12.11
N ALA A 121 -2.86 -8.10 12.53
CA ALA A 121 -3.06 -8.50 13.92
C ALA A 121 -2.13 -7.77 14.90
N SER A 122 -0.90 -7.48 14.49
CA SER A 122 0.13 -6.90 15.37
C SER A 122 0.11 -5.38 15.42
N TRP A 123 -0.16 -4.71 14.29
CA TRP A 123 -0.01 -3.25 14.17
C TRP A 123 -1.28 -2.51 13.74
N LEU A 124 -2.25 -3.18 13.12
CA LEU A 124 -3.52 -2.55 12.69
C LEU A 124 -4.73 -3.36 13.21
N PRO A 125 -4.85 -3.56 14.54
CA PRO A 125 -5.85 -4.47 15.10
C PRO A 125 -7.30 -4.02 14.84
N GLY A 126 -7.52 -2.74 14.55
CA GLY A 126 -8.84 -2.21 14.19
C GLY A 126 -9.27 -2.57 12.77
N VAL A 127 -8.42 -3.21 11.97
CA VAL A 127 -8.72 -3.64 10.60
C VAL A 127 -9.00 -5.14 10.57
N ARG A 128 -10.14 -5.51 9.98
CA ARG A 128 -10.50 -6.91 9.72
C ARG A 128 -11.09 -7.06 8.32
N PHE A 129 -10.88 -8.23 7.73
CA PHE A 129 -11.58 -8.65 6.52
C PHE A 129 -12.59 -9.71 6.92
N ALA A 130 -13.86 -9.44 6.68
CA ALA A 130 -14.96 -10.33 7.05
C ALA A 130 -15.56 -10.93 5.78
N GLU A 131 -15.76 -12.24 5.79
CA GLU A 131 -16.47 -12.91 4.71
C GLU A 131 -17.98 -12.63 4.83
N ASP A 132 -18.62 -12.38 3.69
CA ASP A 132 -20.07 -12.27 3.62
C ASP A 132 -20.70 -13.66 3.89
N PRO A 133 -21.62 -13.77 4.87
CA PRO A 133 -22.21 -15.05 5.24
C PRO A 133 -23.13 -15.66 4.18
N VAL A 134 -23.63 -14.86 3.24
CA VAL A 134 -24.55 -15.28 2.16
C VAL A 134 -23.79 -15.49 0.85
N LYS A 135 -22.78 -14.66 0.60
CA LYS A 135 -21.96 -14.70 -0.60
C LYS A 135 -20.53 -15.08 -0.25
N HIS A 136 -20.35 -16.39 -0.02
CA HIS A 136 -19.03 -16.97 0.14
C HIS A 136 -18.09 -16.44 -0.96
N HIS A 137 -16.91 -15.97 -0.55
CA HIS A 137 -15.87 -15.34 -1.38
C HIS A 137 -15.98 -13.82 -1.62
N GLU A 138 -17.07 -13.15 -1.19
CA GLU A 138 -17.10 -11.68 -1.09
C GLU A 138 -16.61 -11.27 0.30
N MET A 139 -15.50 -10.51 0.38
CA MET A 139 -14.95 -10.04 1.66
C MET A 139 -15.19 -8.55 1.86
N SER A 140 -15.85 -8.18 2.95
CA SER A 140 -15.96 -6.81 3.43
C SER A 140 -14.68 -6.39 4.17
N LEU A 141 -14.17 -5.20 3.84
CA LEU A 141 -13.14 -4.55 4.66
C LEU A 141 -13.86 -3.81 5.79
N VAL A 142 -13.48 -4.08 7.04
CA VAL A 142 -14.03 -3.36 8.20
C VAL A 142 -12.89 -2.69 8.97
N VAL A 143 -13.10 -1.42 9.31
CA VAL A 143 -12.14 -0.64 10.09
C VAL A 143 -12.86 0.03 11.28
N GLY A 144 -12.62 -0.48 12.48
CA GLY A 144 -13.43 -0.16 13.66
C GLY A 144 -14.90 -0.55 13.43
N ALA A 145 -15.80 0.44 13.48
CA ALA A 145 -17.22 0.26 13.22
C ALA A 145 -17.64 0.50 11.75
N GLU A 146 -16.72 0.93 10.88
CA GLU A 146 -17.05 1.22 9.48
C GLU A 146 -16.84 0.01 8.59
N GLU A 147 -17.88 -0.35 7.83
CA GLU A 147 -17.84 -1.41 6.85
C GLU A 147 -17.77 -0.87 5.42
N TYR A 148 -16.80 -1.38 4.67
CA TYR A 148 -16.60 -1.14 3.26
C TYR A 148 -16.95 -2.44 2.51
N ALA A 149 -18.25 -2.66 2.35
CA ALA A 149 -18.78 -3.87 1.72
C ALA A 149 -18.36 -3.97 0.26
N PHE A 150 -18.00 -5.19 -0.15
CA PHE A 150 -17.77 -5.49 -1.55
C PHE A 150 -19.11 -5.54 -2.29
N GLU A 151 -19.22 -4.81 -3.40
CA GLU A 151 -20.35 -4.91 -4.31
C GLU A 151 -19.80 -5.27 -5.69
N SER A 152 -20.08 -6.51 -6.10
CA SER A 152 -19.66 -7.02 -7.40
C SER A 152 -20.18 -6.12 -8.54
N PRO A 153 -19.31 -5.65 -9.44
CA PRO A 153 -19.73 -4.84 -10.57
C PRO A 153 -20.70 -5.61 -11.47
N SER A 154 -21.78 -4.96 -11.89
CA SER A 154 -22.77 -5.49 -12.83
C SER A 154 -22.79 -4.65 -14.12
N ARG A 155 -23.51 -5.10 -15.16
CA ARG A 155 -23.72 -4.29 -16.37
C ARG A 155 -24.43 -2.96 -16.10
N THR A 156 -25.15 -2.86 -14.98
CA THR A 156 -25.97 -1.70 -14.59
C THR A 156 -25.45 -0.92 -13.39
N SER A 157 -24.52 -1.48 -12.59
CA SER A 157 -23.86 -0.77 -11.50
C SER A 157 -22.34 -0.90 -11.64
N GLY A 158 -21.62 0.20 -11.46
CA GLY A 158 -20.14 0.19 -11.49
C GLY A 158 -19.49 -0.61 -10.35
N GLY A 159 -20.30 -1.22 -9.46
CA GLY A 159 -19.85 -1.91 -8.26
C GLY A 159 -19.18 -0.98 -7.24
N ARG A 160 -18.78 -1.56 -6.12
CA ARG A 160 -17.99 -0.91 -5.08
C ARG A 160 -16.91 -1.89 -4.64
N VAL A 161 -15.68 -1.59 -5.03
CA VAL A 161 -14.52 -2.42 -4.71
C VAL A 161 -13.52 -1.57 -3.96
N TYR A 162 -13.04 -2.07 -2.84
CA TYR A 162 -12.19 -1.36 -1.91
C TYR A 162 -10.82 -2.03 -1.75
N ALA A 163 -9.83 -1.22 -1.35
CA ALA A 163 -8.53 -1.70 -0.91
C ALA A 163 -8.03 -0.91 0.29
N LEU A 164 -7.41 -1.61 1.22
CA LEU A 164 -6.59 -1.02 2.26
C LEU A 164 -5.17 -0.78 1.70
N LEU A 165 -4.70 0.46 1.79
CA LEU A 165 -3.31 0.81 1.58
C LEU A 165 -2.75 1.34 2.91
N ALA A 166 -1.83 0.60 3.52
CA ALA A 166 -1.19 1.01 4.75
C ALA A 166 0.33 1.06 4.61
N ARG A 167 0.95 1.95 5.38
CA ARG A 167 2.39 1.98 5.67
C ARG A 167 2.53 1.84 7.17
N ILE A 168 3.26 0.84 7.63
CA ILE A 168 3.52 0.56 9.04
C ILE A 168 5.01 0.79 9.28
N GLN A 169 5.35 1.72 10.16
CA GLN A 169 6.72 1.89 10.62
C GLN A 169 6.99 0.92 11.77
N THR A 170 7.92 -0.02 11.57
CA THR A 170 8.25 -1.03 12.59
C THR A 170 9.32 -0.48 13.54
N GLY A 171 8.91 0.01 14.71
CA GLY A 171 9.83 0.45 15.78
C GLY A 171 10.77 1.60 15.38
N HIS A 172 11.67 1.99 16.29
CA HIS A 172 12.67 3.01 16.01
C HIS A 172 13.80 2.46 15.13
N GLY A 173 14.01 3.05 13.96
CA GLY A 173 15.08 2.69 13.03
C GLY A 173 14.78 1.49 12.13
N GLY A 174 13.61 0.86 12.27
CA GLY A 174 13.18 -0.21 11.36
C GLY A 174 12.72 0.31 10.00
N ARG A 175 12.67 -0.59 9.03
CA ARG A 175 12.16 -0.34 7.67
C ARG A 175 10.64 -0.51 7.62
N PRO A 176 9.94 0.29 6.81
CA PRO A 176 8.49 0.23 6.74
C PRO A 176 8.00 -1.04 6.05
N ALA A 177 6.84 -1.52 6.49
CA ALA A 177 6.03 -2.49 5.76
C ALA A 177 4.85 -1.77 5.11
N PHE A 178 4.60 -2.05 3.83
CA PHE A 178 3.44 -1.56 3.10
C PHE A 178 2.45 -2.70 2.92
N LEU A 179 1.23 -2.54 3.44
CA LEU A 179 0.15 -3.50 3.21
C LEU A 179 -0.74 -3.01 2.09
N ILE A 180 -0.90 -3.85 1.07
CA ILE A 180 -1.75 -3.62 -0.09
C ILE A 180 -2.79 -4.74 -0.11
N ALA A 181 -3.91 -4.51 0.57
CA ALA A 181 -4.93 -5.52 0.81
C ALA A 181 -6.26 -5.09 0.18
N GLY A 182 -6.44 -5.46 -1.07
CA GLY A 182 -7.66 -5.31 -1.84
C GLY A 182 -8.66 -6.44 -1.64
N GLN A 183 -9.93 -6.16 -1.89
CA GLN A 183 -11.00 -7.17 -1.95
C GLN A 183 -10.85 -8.08 -3.18
N THR A 184 -10.15 -7.61 -4.22
CA THR A 184 -9.84 -8.34 -5.46
C THR A 184 -8.41 -8.06 -5.92
N ALA A 185 -7.89 -8.90 -6.81
CA ALA A 185 -6.60 -8.66 -7.47
C ALA A 185 -6.54 -7.32 -8.24
N THR A 186 -7.65 -6.90 -8.86
CA THR A 186 -7.72 -5.59 -9.51
C THR A 186 -7.55 -4.47 -8.51
N SER A 187 -8.17 -4.58 -7.32
CA SER A 187 -8.02 -3.57 -6.26
C SER A 187 -6.64 -3.56 -5.60
N ASN A 188 -5.95 -4.69 -5.55
CA ASN A 188 -4.53 -4.74 -5.18
C ASN A 188 -3.69 -3.91 -6.15
N HIS A 189 -3.83 -4.16 -7.46
CA HIS A 189 -3.09 -3.44 -8.49
C HIS A 189 -3.40 -1.94 -8.48
N ALA A 190 -4.67 -1.58 -8.31
CA ALA A 190 -5.10 -0.19 -8.21
C ALA A 190 -4.46 0.52 -6.99
N ALA A 191 -4.36 -0.15 -5.86
CA ALA A 191 -3.69 0.37 -4.66
C ALA A 191 -2.17 0.53 -4.84
N VAL A 192 -1.50 -0.39 -5.55
CA VAL A 192 -0.09 -0.21 -5.96
C VAL A 192 0.06 1.03 -6.82
N ARG A 193 -0.75 1.17 -7.87
CA ARG A 193 -0.72 2.34 -8.76
C ARG A 193 -0.92 3.64 -7.99
N TYR A 194 -1.89 3.64 -7.08
CA TYR A 194 -2.13 4.79 -6.22
C TYR A 194 -0.90 5.14 -5.38
N LEU A 195 -0.27 4.15 -4.73
CA LEU A 195 0.95 4.34 -3.94
C LEU A 195 2.09 4.91 -4.78
N VAL A 196 2.38 4.29 -5.93
CA VAL A 196 3.46 4.71 -6.85
C VAL A 196 3.22 6.13 -7.37
N ALA A 197 1.98 6.47 -7.74
CA ALA A 197 1.64 7.81 -8.24
C ALA A 197 1.65 8.88 -7.13
N ASN A 198 1.24 8.53 -5.91
CA ASN A 198 0.97 9.50 -4.84
C ASN A 198 2.00 9.51 -3.71
N HIS A 199 3.07 8.71 -3.75
CA HIS A 199 4.07 8.62 -2.66
C HIS A 199 4.59 9.98 -2.17
N ARG A 200 4.76 10.99 -3.06
CA ARG A 200 5.19 12.34 -2.64
C ARG A 200 4.11 13.10 -1.87
N LYS A 201 2.84 12.90 -2.21
CA LYS A 201 1.72 13.48 -1.47
C LYS A 201 1.59 12.78 -0.12
N LEU A 202 1.69 11.46 -0.11
CA LEU A 202 1.66 10.63 1.10
C LEU A 202 2.80 11.00 2.07
N ALA A 203 4.04 11.08 1.59
CA ALA A 203 5.20 11.49 2.39
C ALA A 203 5.07 12.90 2.98
N ARG A 204 4.42 13.83 2.26
CA ARG A 204 4.15 15.18 2.78
C ARG A 204 3.04 15.20 3.83
N THR A 205 2.07 14.30 3.72
CA THR A 205 0.88 14.27 4.59
C THR A 205 1.16 13.51 5.89
N TYR A 206 1.83 12.37 5.77
CA TYR A 206 2.07 11.45 6.89
C TYR A 206 3.53 11.42 7.35
N GLY A 207 4.42 12.20 6.71
CA GLY A 207 5.86 12.15 6.96
C GLY A 207 6.56 10.97 6.29
N THR A 208 7.89 10.97 6.34
CA THR A 208 8.73 9.87 5.86
C THR A 208 8.84 8.73 6.85
N ASP A 209 8.56 8.95 8.14
CA ASP A 209 8.60 7.94 9.19
C ASP A 209 7.23 7.58 9.77
N GLY A 210 6.15 8.22 9.31
CA GLY A 210 4.81 8.02 9.88
C GLY A 210 4.09 6.78 9.37
N THR A 211 3.32 6.16 10.26
CA THR A 211 2.35 5.12 9.92
C THR A 211 1.07 5.74 9.39
N PHE A 212 0.50 5.15 8.33
CA PHE A 212 -0.83 5.52 7.83
C PHE A 212 -1.61 4.29 7.36
N ALA A 213 -2.93 4.38 7.37
CA ALA A 213 -3.82 3.40 6.76
C ALA A 213 -4.96 4.11 6.04
N LEU A 214 -5.13 3.81 4.76
CA LEU A 214 -6.08 4.46 3.86
C LEU A 214 -7.03 3.44 3.26
N VAL A 215 -8.29 3.84 3.08
CA VAL A 215 -9.26 3.09 2.29
C VAL A 215 -9.42 3.74 0.93
N LEU A 216 -9.12 2.96 -0.09
CA LEU A 216 -9.25 3.33 -1.49
C LEU A 216 -10.49 2.66 -2.09
N ARG A 217 -11.20 3.36 -2.97
CA ARG A 217 -12.31 2.83 -3.76
C ARG A 217 -11.96 2.86 -5.23
N LEU A 218 -12.19 1.75 -5.93
CA LEU A 218 -12.14 1.71 -7.38
C LEU A 218 -13.46 2.19 -7.93
N VAL A 219 -13.39 3.09 -8.91
CA VAL A 219 -14.57 3.63 -9.59
C VAL A 219 -14.79 2.82 -10.87
N ASN A 220 -15.92 2.13 -10.97
CA ASN A 220 -16.31 1.34 -12.15
C ASN A 220 -15.15 0.45 -12.67
N SER A 221 -14.70 -0.49 -11.83
CA SER A 221 -13.55 -1.34 -12.13
C SER A 221 -13.73 -2.21 -13.37
N THR A 222 -14.97 -2.42 -13.83
CA THR A 222 -15.27 -3.10 -15.10
C THR A 222 -14.90 -2.27 -16.32
N ALA A 223 -15.05 -0.94 -16.26
CA ALA A 223 -14.74 -0.04 -17.38
C ALA A 223 -13.29 0.46 -17.32
N TYR A 224 -12.80 0.78 -16.13
CA TYR A 224 -11.50 1.43 -15.94
C TYR A 224 -10.41 0.53 -15.36
N GLY A 225 -10.74 -0.72 -15.00
CA GLY A 225 -9.77 -1.63 -14.38
C GLY A 225 -9.16 -1.02 -13.12
N PRO A 226 -7.82 -1.01 -12.98
CA PRO A 226 -7.11 -0.44 -11.83
C PRO A 226 -6.81 1.07 -11.95
N ASP A 227 -7.29 1.75 -13.00
CA ASP A 227 -6.80 3.09 -13.36
C ASP A 227 -7.47 4.23 -12.59
N LEU A 228 -8.72 4.05 -12.19
CA LEU A 228 -9.52 5.09 -11.53
C LEU A 228 -9.79 4.72 -10.07
N VAL A 229 -9.07 5.41 -9.18
CA VAL A 229 -9.09 5.16 -7.74
C VAL A 229 -9.33 6.46 -6.99
N GLU A 230 -10.22 6.40 -6.00
CA GLU A 230 -10.52 7.49 -5.09
C GLU A 230 -10.06 7.13 -3.67
N LEU A 231 -9.44 8.08 -2.99
CA LEU A 231 -9.21 7.98 -1.54
C LEU A 231 -10.52 8.29 -0.84
N VAL A 232 -11.12 7.31 -0.18
CA VAL A 232 -12.42 7.46 0.49
C VAL A 232 -12.25 7.88 1.94
N ALA A 233 -11.26 7.32 2.64
CA ALA A 233 -11.03 7.62 4.05
C ALA A 233 -9.56 7.46 4.44
N ASP A 234 -9.09 8.38 5.28
CA ASP A 234 -7.93 8.13 6.15
C ASP A 234 -8.44 7.46 7.42
N VAL A 235 -8.11 6.18 7.59
CA VAL A 235 -8.57 5.34 8.70
C VAL A 235 -7.46 5.07 9.70
N THR A 236 -6.32 5.77 9.62
CA THR A 236 -5.11 5.51 10.41
C THR A 236 -5.41 5.35 11.91
N ARG A 237 -6.15 6.29 12.51
CA ARG A 237 -6.49 6.25 13.93
C ARG A 237 -7.36 5.03 14.29
N LYS A 238 -8.37 4.73 13.48
CA LYS A 238 -9.30 3.61 13.71
C LYS A 238 -8.61 2.27 13.50
N ALA A 239 -7.71 2.19 12.52
CA ALA A 239 -6.94 1.00 12.20
C ALA A 239 -5.95 0.64 13.32
N LEU A 240 -5.33 1.65 13.96
CA LEU A 240 -4.39 1.46 15.07
C LEU A 240 -5.09 1.11 16.40
N ALA A 241 -6.35 1.51 16.57
CA ALA A 241 -7.10 1.22 17.78
C ALA A 241 -7.51 -0.26 17.83
N PRO A 242 -7.42 -0.93 18.99
CA PRO A 242 -8.01 -2.25 19.17
C PRO A 242 -9.51 -2.23 18.80
N PRO A 243 -10.05 -3.32 18.25
CA PRO A 243 -11.46 -3.39 17.95
C PRO A 243 -12.26 -3.25 19.25
N GLU A 244 -13.27 -2.39 19.25
CA GLU A 244 -14.21 -2.31 20.38
C GLU A 244 -14.86 -3.68 20.55
N ALA A 245 -14.79 -4.23 21.76
CA ALA A 245 -15.42 -5.50 22.06
C ALA A 245 -16.92 -5.39 21.75
N PRO A 246 -17.53 -6.39 21.08
CA PRO A 246 -18.98 -6.39 20.89
C PRO A 246 -19.65 -6.30 22.25
N ALA A 247 -20.53 -5.31 22.42
CA ALA A 247 -21.30 -5.14 23.64
C ALA A 247 -21.97 -6.48 23.97
N THR A 248 -21.61 -7.06 25.11
CA THR A 248 -22.26 -8.27 25.62
C THR A 248 -23.76 -7.99 25.67
N PRO A 249 -24.62 -8.77 24.98
CA PRO A 249 -26.05 -8.58 25.11
C PRO A 249 -26.41 -8.69 26.59
N ALA A 250 -27.04 -7.65 27.13
CA ALA A 250 -27.51 -7.65 28.50
C ALA A 250 -28.31 -8.94 28.73
N ALA A 251 -27.87 -9.75 29.69
CA ALA A 251 -28.55 -10.98 30.05
C ALA A 251 -30.02 -10.65 30.33
N VAL A 252 -30.92 -11.25 29.55
CA VAL A 252 -32.36 -11.17 29.81
C VAL A 252 -32.57 -11.71 31.23
N PRO A 253 -33.14 -10.92 32.16
CA PRO A 253 -33.37 -11.40 33.51
C PRO A 253 -34.30 -12.61 33.44
N ALA A 254 -33.87 -13.70 34.07
CA ALA A 254 -34.61 -14.96 34.13
C ALA A 254 -36.03 -14.70 34.64
N GLN A 255 -37.01 -15.10 33.82
CA GLN A 255 -38.43 -15.02 34.16
C GLN A 255 -38.69 -15.92 35.38
N ALA A 256 -39.23 -15.34 36.44
CA ALA A 256 -39.58 -16.06 37.66
C ALA A 256 -40.63 -17.15 37.37
N PRO A 257 -40.55 -18.33 38.02
CA PRO A 257 -41.50 -19.41 37.79
C PRO A 257 -42.91 -19.02 38.26
N ALA A 258 -43.90 -19.30 37.43
CA ALA A 258 -45.32 -19.09 37.74
C ALA A 258 -45.77 -20.01 38.89
N PRO A 259 -46.69 -19.56 39.76
CA PRO A 259 -47.21 -20.38 40.84
C PRO A 259 -48.10 -21.50 40.27
N SER A 260 -47.89 -22.71 40.78
CA SER A 260 -48.69 -23.89 40.49
C SER A 260 -50.07 -23.76 41.14
N THR A 261 -51.13 -23.97 40.36
CA THR A 261 -52.48 -24.30 40.83
C THR A 261 -52.84 -25.69 40.35
#